data_AF-A0A7X8R4L5-F1
#
_entry.id   AF-A0A7X8R4L5-F1
#
_cell.length_a   1.000
_cell.length_b   1.000
_cell.length_c   1.000
_cell.angle_alpha   90.00
_cell.angle_beta   90.00
_cell.angle_gamma   90.00
#
_symmetry.space_group_name_H-M   'P 1'
#
loop_
_entity.id
_entity.type
_entity.pdbx_description
1 polymer ?
#
loop_
_entity_poly.entity_id
_entity_poly.type
_entity_poly.pdbx_seq_one_letter_code
_entity_poly.pdbx_strand_id
1 'polypeptide(L)'
;MSNLMIITVGTSLFHSASWDERNTGFLDRLGSQADNYKDNWANARIKGDIGNLYKPDDRKIECPELVLQFKELLTADNAKEYAQYAADYQEGDEMRYSAELATILAYARQMNPGNWKQYLSDYEIVFVIDEDENNPSHIAAVHNAACLAKIAGLDDKKISAQKISYLSSIEPDKLKSALLDFQKYIHDEKEANQKTKKYQTIDLIVSGGYKIYGFVSFREISADTQLIYMHEAASKIFIHQPNAIIADGVAINLDNLV
;
A
#
# COMPACT_ATOMS: atom_id res chain seq x y z
N MET A 1 25.35 3.31 -2.07
CA MET A 1 24.55 2.24 -1.45
C MET A 1 23.10 2.59 -1.72
N SER A 2 22.28 1.61 -2.09
CA SER A 2 20.83 1.83 -2.29
C SER A 2 20.08 1.58 -0.99
N ASN A 3 18.76 1.80 -0.99
CA ASN A 3 17.88 1.30 0.07
C ASN A 3 16.99 0.18 -0.49
N LEU A 4 16.48 -0.69 0.38
CA LEU A 4 15.50 -1.72 0.02
C LEU A 4 14.16 -1.40 0.70
N MET A 5 13.06 -1.47 -0.03
CA MET A 5 11.70 -1.34 0.51
C MET A 5 10.94 -2.63 0.24
N ILE A 6 10.61 -3.37 1.31
CA ILE A 6 9.80 -4.60 1.23
C ILE A 6 8.37 -4.24 1.66
N ILE A 7 7.41 -4.45 0.77
CA ILE A 7 6.02 -4.05 0.96
C ILE A 7 5.17 -5.30 1.10
N THR A 8 4.51 -5.45 2.25
CA THR A 8 3.47 -6.47 2.39
C THR A 8 2.17 -5.94 1.83
N VAL A 9 1.42 -6.81 1.17
CA VAL A 9 0.10 -6.48 0.64
C VAL A 9 -0.92 -7.38 1.31
N GLY A 10 -2.06 -6.79 1.65
CA GLY A 10 -3.22 -7.53 2.11
C GLY A 10 -4.45 -6.99 1.44
N THR A 11 -5.49 -7.80 1.41
CA THR A 11 -6.73 -7.46 0.74
C THR A 11 -7.53 -6.44 1.52
N SER A 12 -7.04 -5.21 1.59
CA SER A 12 -7.92 -4.04 1.65
C SER A 12 -8.49 -3.86 0.25
N LEU A 13 -9.49 -4.67 -0.11
CA LEU A 13 -10.13 -4.50 -1.41
C LEU A 13 -10.80 -3.12 -1.50
N PHE A 14 -11.29 -2.53 -0.41
CA PHE A 14 -11.79 -1.14 -0.34
C PHE A 14 -11.82 -0.57 1.10
N HIS A 15 -10.73 0.06 1.58
CA HIS A 15 -10.76 0.84 2.84
C HIS A 15 -10.49 2.34 2.70
N SER A 16 -10.93 2.92 1.58
CA SER A 16 -10.77 4.35 1.34
C SER A 16 -11.50 4.96 0.13
N ALA A 17 -12.09 4.16 -0.76
CA ALA A 17 -12.88 4.70 -1.85
C ALA A 17 -14.24 5.21 -1.34
N SER A 18 -14.51 6.47 -1.65
CA SER A 18 -15.55 7.35 -1.12
C SER A 18 -16.92 7.19 -1.78
N TRP A 19 -17.31 5.98 -2.18
CA TRP A 19 -18.52 5.81 -3.00
C TRP A 19 -19.71 5.32 -2.18
N ASP A 20 -20.75 6.15 -2.11
CA ASP A 20 -22.09 5.72 -1.74
C ASP A 20 -23.12 6.62 -2.48
N GLU A 21 -23.68 6.09 -3.57
CA GLU A 21 -24.77 6.70 -4.35
C GLU A 21 -26.10 6.80 -3.58
N ARG A 22 -26.17 6.26 -2.36
CA ARG A 22 -27.30 6.32 -1.42
C ARG A 22 -26.98 7.15 -0.19
N ASN A 23 -25.77 7.71 -0.09
CA ASN A 23 -25.41 8.70 0.92
C ASN A 23 -26.05 10.04 0.54
N THR A 24 -27.31 10.21 0.93
CA THR A 24 -28.07 11.43 0.71
C THR A 24 -27.31 12.65 1.20
N GLY A 25 -26.61 12.57 2.33
CA GLY A 25 -25.77 13.67 2.84
C GLY A 25 -24.58 14.05 1.93
N PHE A 26 -23.99 13.10 1.19
CA PHE A 26 -22.95 13.40 0.19
C PHE A 26 -23.54 13.96 -1.10
N LEU A 27 -24.64 13.40 -1.58
CA LEU A 27 -25.32 13.87 -2.79
C LEU A 27 -25.96 15.25 -2.61
N ASP A 28 -26.52 15.53 -1.44
CA ASP A 28 -27.08 16.84 -1.07
C ASP A 28 -25.99 17.91 -1.06
N ARG A 29 -24.75 17.55 -0.68
CA ARG A 29 -23.58 18.46 -0.72
C ARG A 29 -23.07 18.72 -2.14
N LEU A 30 -23.20 17.76 -3.05
CA LEU A 30 -22.86 17.94 -4.47
C LEU A 30 -23.90 18.77 -5.22
N GLY A 31 -25.12 18.90 -4.67
CA GLY A 31 -26.19 19.70 -5.26
C GLY A 31 -26.49 19.28 -6.70
N SER A 32 -26.53 20.25 -7.62
CA SER A 32 -26.86 20.01 -9.04
C SER A 32 -25.82 19.18 -9.82
N GLN A 33 -24.65 18.91 -9.23
CA GLN A 33 -23.60 18.10 -9.87
C GLN A 33 -23.76 16.60 -9.59
N ALA A 34 -24.65 16.21 -8.66
CA ALA A 34 -24.82 14.83 -8.22
C ALA A 34 -25.17 13.86 -9.37
N ASP A 35 -26.08 14.25 -10.27
CA ASP A 35 -26.52 13.38 -11.37
C ASP A 35 -25.44 13.21 -12.45
N ASN A 36 -24.72 14.28 -12.76
CA ASN A 36 -23.64 14.25 -13.74
C ASN A 36 -22.42 13.46 -13.21
N TYR A 37 -22.16 13.58 -11.90
CA TYR A 37 -21.17 12.77 -11.19
C TYR A 37 -21.56 11.28 -11.24
N LYS A 38 -22.79 10.90 -10.87
CA LYS A 38 -23.28 9.51 -10.95
C LYS A 38 -23.15 8.92 -12.35
N ASP A 39 -23.56 9.67 -13.36
CA ASP A 39 -23.57 9.20 -14.75
C ASP A 39 -22.15 9.05 -15.34
N ASN A 40 -21.20 9.89 -14.95
CA ASN A 40 -19.80 9.75 -15.36
C ASN A 40 -19.15 8.50 -14.76
N TRP A 41 -19.54 8.08 -13.56
CA TRP A 41 -19.00 6.90 -12.90
C TRP A 41 -19.69 5.60 -13.34
N ALA A 42 -21.02 5.57 -13.45
CA ALA A 42 -21.76 4.38 -13.89
C ALA A 42 -21.47 4.00 -15.35
N ASN A 43 -21.10 4.99 -16.18
CA ASN A 43 -20.82 4.81 -17.61
C ASN A 43 -19.38 5.17 -17.99
N ALA A 44 -18.44 5.19 -17.03
CA ALA A 44 -17.05 5.59 -17.23
C ALA A 44 -16.38 4.89 -18.43
N ARG A 45 -16.66 3.60 -18.59
CA ARG A 45 -16.17 2.76 -19.70
C ARG A 45 -16.71 3.17 -21.08
N ILE A 46 -17.92 3.71 -21.13
CA ILE A 46 -18.60 4.14 -22.37
C ILE A 46 -18.22 5.59 -22.71
N LYS A 47 -17.98 6.42 -21.69
CA LYS A 47 -17.68 7.84 -21.84
C LYS A 47 -16.20 8.17 -21.99
N GLY A 48 -15.31 7.25 -21.61
CA GLY A 48 -13.86 7.41 -21.75
C GLY A 48 -13.26 8.47 -20.82
N ASP A 49 -14.00 8.91 -19.80
CA ASP A 49 -13.56 9.90 -18.83
C ASP A 49 -14.01 9.47 -17.44
N ILE A 50 -13.05 9.34 -16.52
CA ILE A 50 -13.28 9.02 -15.12
C ILE A 50 -13.15 10.33 -14.37
N GLY A 51 -14.28 10.95 -14.00
CA GLY A 51 -14.26 12.23 -13.29
C GLY A 51 -13.50 12.19 -11.96
N ASN A 52 -13.25 13.34 -11.33
CA ASN A 52 -12.58 13.39 -10.02
C ASN A 52 -13.41 12.70 -8.92
N LEU A 53 -12.77 12.01 -7.97
CA LEU A 53 -13.44 11.47 -6.76
C LEU A 53 -13.55 12.55 -5.68
N TYR A 54 -14.71 12.69 -5.03
CA TYR A 54 -14.86 13.52 -3.83
C TYR A 54 -14.92 12.66 -2.56
N LYS A 55 -14.33 13.13 -1.44
CA LYS A 55 -14.25 12.41 -0.16
C LYS A 55 -15.31 12.94 0.83
N PRO A 56 -16.17 12.10 1.44
CA PRO A 56 -17.00 12.49 2.55
C PRO A 56 -16.24 12.37 3.89
N ASP A 57 -16.61 13.23 4.86
CA ASP A 57 -16.00 13.27 6.20
C ASP A 57 -16.35 12.06 7.07
N ASP A 58 -17.46 11.37 6.77
CA ASP A 58 -17.91 10.18 7.52
C ASP A 58 -17.76 8.91 6.68
N ARG A 59 -16.72 8.12 6.97
CA ARG A 59 -16.50 6.82 6.32
C ARG A 59 -17.56 5.82 6.77
N LYS A 60 -18.35 5.28 5.82
CA LYS A 60 -19.11 4.03 6.03
C LYS A 60 -18.43 2.85 5.36
N ILE A 61 -18.61 1.72 6.04
CA ILE A 61 -17.92 0.44 5.93
C ILE A 61 -18.61 -0.36 4.83
N GLU A 62 -17.90 -0.63 3.73
CA GLU A 62 -18.24 -1.58 2.66
C GLU A 62 -19.41 -1.20 1.72
N CYS A 63 -19.11 -1.12 0.41
CA CYS A 63 -20.11 -1.12 -0.66
C CYS A 63 -19.93 -2.38 -1.51
N PRO A 64 -20.61 -3.49 -1.17
CA PRO A 64 -20.36 -4.82 -1.74
C PRO A 64 -20.49 -4.88 -3.26
N GLU A 65 -21.38 -4.10 -3.87
CA GLU A 65 -21.64 -4.14 -5.32
C GLU A 65 -20.49 -3.55 -6.13
N LEU A 66 -19.91 -2.41 -5.72
CA LEU A 66 -18.68 -1.92 -6.36
C LEU A 66 -17.49 -2.82 -6.08
N VAL A 67 -17.41 -3.35 -4.85
CA VAL A 67 -16.35 -4.30 -4.52
C VAL A 67 -16.40 -5.49 -5.50
N LEU A 68 -17.60 -5.97 -5.82
CA LEU A 68 -17.81 -7.03 -6.80
C LEU A 68 -17.40 -6.60 -8.21
N GLN A 69 -17.86 -5.44 -8.68
CA GLN A 69 -17.53 -4.94 -10.02
C GLN A 69 -16.04 -4.69 -10.21
N PHE A 70 -15.38 -4.08 -9.24
CA PHE A 70 -13.92 -3.92 -9.27
C PHE A 70 -13.21 -5.26 -9.19
N LYS A 71 -13.66 -6.23 -8.37
CA LYS A 71 -13.09 -7.58 -8.35
C LYS A 71 -13.20 -8.30 -9.69
N GLU A 72 -14.31 -8.11 -10.40
CA GLU A 72 -14.52 -8.68 -11.75
C GLU A 72 -13.62 -8.02 -12.81
N LEU A 73 -13.22 -6.78 -12.54
CA LEU A 73 -12.48 -5.92 -13.47
C LEU A 73 -10.96 -5.93 -13.22
N LEU A 74 -10.51 -6.13 -11.99
CA LEU A 74 -9.09 -6.13 -11.60
C LEU A 74 -8.52 -7.55 -11.72
N THR A 75 -7.60 -7.74 -12.66
CA THR A 75 -6.82 -8.98 -12.81
C THR A 75 -5.33 -8.67 -12.83
N ALA A 76 -4.46 -9.67 -12.65
CA ALA A 76 -3.03 -9.46 -12.78
C ALA A 76 -2.65 -8.93 -14.18
N ASP A 77 -3.33 -9.41 -15.24
CA ASP A 77 -3.03 -9.08 -16.64
C ASP A 77 -3.28 -7.62 -17.01
N ASN A 78 -4.20 -6.94 -16.34
CA ASN A 78 -4.62 -5.58 -16.70
C ASN A 78 -4.06 -4.50 -15.78
N ALA A 79 -3.21 -4.84 -14.80
CA ALA A 79 -2.70 -3.89 -13.81
C ALA A 79 -2.09 -2.59 -14.39
N LYS A 80 -1.37 -2.68 -15.53
CA LYS A 80 -0.80 -1.49 -16.20
C LYS A 80 -1.86 -0.58 -16.81
N GLU A 81 -2.96 -1.13 -17.31
CA GLU A 81 -4.11 -0.36 -17.80
C GLU A 81 -4.77 0.37 -16.63
N TYR A 82 -5.01 -0.34 -15.52
CA TYR A 82 -5.60 0.27 -14.33
C TYR A 82 -4.73 1.34 -13.69
N ALA A 83 -3.41 1.18 -13.72
CA ALA A 83 -2.48 2.19 -13.23
C ALA A 83 -2.58 3.52 -14.00
N GLN A 84 -3.15 3.56 -15.21
CA GLN A 84 -3.42 4.81 -15.91
C GLN A 84 -4.48 5.65 -15.18
N TYR A 85 -5.44 5.02 -14.50
CA TYR A 85 -6.42 5.72 -13.67
C TYR A 85 -5.82 6.24 -12.35
N ALA A 86 -4.61 5.80 -12.01
CA ALA A 86 -3.79 6.42 -10.97
C ALA A 86 -2.93 7.58 -11.51
N ALA A 87 -2.99 7.89 -12.81
CA ALA A 87 -2.29 9.05 -13.39
C ALA A 87 -2.99 10.37 -13.10
N ASP A 88 -4.31 10.35 -12.82
CA ASP A 88 -5.10 11.49 -12.35
C ASP A 88 -4.98 11.72 -10.84
N TYR A 89 -4.09 10.97 -10.19
CA TYR A 89 -3.76 11.12 -8.79
C TYR A 89 -3.38 12.58 -8.46
N GLN A 90 -4.11 13.16 -7.51
CA GLN A 90 -3.76 14.43 -6.89
C GLN A 90 -3.15 14.19 -5.51
N GLU A 91 -2.23 15.07 -5.11
CA GLU A 91 -1.65 15.03 -3.78
C GLU A 91 -2.74 15.08 -2.70
N GLY A 92 -2.73 14.12 -1.77
CA GLY A 92 -3.79 13.90 -0.77
C GLY A 92 -4.76 12.76 -1.08
N ASP A 93 -4.73 12.17 -2.28
CA ASP A 93 -5.58 11.05 -2.68
C ASP A 93 -5.04 9.67 -2.31
N GLU A 94 -3.88 9.58 -1.67
CA GLU A 94 -3.14 8.33 -1.51
C GLU A 94 -3.94 7.30 -0.70
N MET A 95 -4.66 7.77 0.31
CA MET A 95 -5.53 6.90 1.09
C MET A 95 -6.52 6.19 0.18
N ARG A 96 -7.11 6.85 -0.83
CA ARG A 96 -8.23 6.37 -1.68
C ARG A 96 -7.91 5.13 -2.52
N TYR A 97 -6.64 4.85 -2.78
CA TYR A 97 -6.22 3.74 -3.65
C TYR A 97 -5.83 2.50 -2.84
N SER A 98 -4.91 2.63 -1.89
CA SER A 98 -4.51 1.53 -1.01
C SER A 98 -3.75 2.01 0.21
N ALA A 99 -3.80 1.24 1.30
CA ALA A 99 -3.07 1.56 2.54
C ALA A 99 -1.55 1.49 2.33
N GLU A 100 -1.10 0.59 1.47
CA GLU A 100 0.31 0.44 1.08
C GLU A 100 0.80 1.70 0.37
N LEU A 101 0.12 2.13 -0.72
CA LEU A 101 0.50 3.33 -1.46
C LEU A 101 0.44 4.59 -0.57
N ALA A 102 -0.61 4.71 0.24
CA ALA A 102 -0.74 5.80 1.19
C ALA A 102 0.46 5.92 2.13
N THR A 103 0.92 4.78 2.64
CA THR A 103 2.07 4.77 3.54
C THR A 103 3.35 5.11 2.81
N ILE A 104 3.59 4.49 1.65
CA ILE A 104 4.82 4.72 0.87
C ILE A 104 4.96 6.18 0.50
N LEU A 105 3.89 6.78 -0.02
CA LEU A 105 3.88 8.16 -0.49
C LEU A 105 3.96 9.16 0.67
N ALA A 106 3.24 8.93 1.77
CA ALA A 106 3.34 9.78 2.96
C ALA A 106 4.72 9.66 3.64
N TYR A 107 5.28 8.45 3.72
CA TYR A 107 6.63 8.22 4.24
C TYR A 107 7.68 8.94 3.39
N ALA A 108 7.65 8.77 2.06
CA ALA A 108 8.57 9.44 1.15
C ALA A 108 8.52 10.96 1.27
N ARG A 109 7.32 11.53 1.41
CA ARG A 109 7.13 12.97 1.64
C ARG A 109 7.64 13.43 2.98
N GLN A 110 7.43 12.66 4.05
CA GLN A 110 7.96 13.00 5.36
C GLN A 110 9.49 13.02 5.35
N MET A 111 10.11 12.05 4.68
CA MET A 111 11.58 11.94 4.63
C MET A 111 12.23 12.92 3.65
N ASN A 112 11.53 13.30 2.57
CA ASN A 112 12.06 14.24 1.57
C ASN A 112 10.95 15.11 0.94
N PRO A 113 10.41 16.12 1.67
CA PRO A 113 9.23 16.88 1.22
C PRO A 113 9.40 17.57 -0.13
N GLY A 114 10.60 18.07 -0.43
CA GLY A 114 10.88 18.81 -1.67
C GLY A 114 11.17 17.93 -2.89
N ASN A 115 11.48 16.64 -2.70
CA ASN A 115 11.84 15.74 -3.80
C ASN A 115 11.56 14.26 -3.49
N TRP A 116 10.36 13.98 -2.98
CA TRP A 116 9.96 12.64 -2.55
C TRP A 116 9.98 11.60 -3.68
N LYS A 117 9.77 12.01 -4.94
CA LYS A 117 9.89 11.11 -6.11
C LYS A 117 11.33 10.62 -6.29
N GLN A 118 12.30 11.54 -6.18
CA GLN A 118 13.72 11.15 -6.21
C GLN A 118 14.05 10.23 -5.04
N TYR A 119 13.51 10.51 -3.85
CA TYR A 119 13.69 9.65 -2.68
C TYR A 119 13.25 8.21 -2.96
N LEU A 120 12.05 8.01 -3.53
CA LEU A 120 11.59 6.67 -3.93
C LEU A 120 12.45 6.05 -5.05
N SER A 121 13.03 6.87 -5.92
CA SER A 121 13.92 6.37 -6.97
C SER A 121 15.24 5.80 -6.41
N ASP A 122 15.63 6.13 -5.19
CA ASP A 122 16.85 5.58 -4.57
C ASP A 122 16.63 4.19 -3.95
N TYR A 123 15.38 3.69 -3.97
CA TYR A 123 15.01 2.38 -3.49
C TYR A 123 14.98 1.32 -4.59
N GLU A 124 15.41 0.11 -4.22
CA GLU A 124 14.90 -1.14 -4.78
C GLU A 124 13.61 -1.48 -4.04
N ILE A 125 12.51 -1.71 -4.76
CA ILE A 125 11.18 -1.89 -4.19
C ILE A 125 10.70 -3.31 -4.50
N VAL A 126 10.29 -4.04 -3.47
CA VAL A 126 9.82 -5.41 -3.58
C VAL A 126 8.43 -5.53 -2.99
N PHE A 127 7.45 -5.91 -3.81
CA PHE A 127 6.13 -6.29 -3.33
C PHE A 127 6.11 -7.78 -2.99
N VAL A 128 5.70 -8.12 -1.78
CA VAL A 128 5.44 -9.51 -1.40
C VAL A 128 4.09 -9.93 -1.96
N ILE A 129 4.08 -10.99 -2.76
CA ILE A 129 2.90 -11.46 -3.50
C ILE A 129 2.60 -12.92 -3.19
N ASP A 130 1.32 -13.27 -3.20
CA ASP A 130 0.86 -14.65 -3.11
C ASP A 130 1.27 -15.44 -4.37
N GLU A 131 1.62 -16.72 -4.22
CA GLU A 131 1.95 -17.59 -5.35
C GLU A 131 0.76 -17.87 -6.28
N ASP A 132 -0.47 -17.85 -5.75
CA ASP A 132 -1.70 -17.97 -6.53
C ASP A 132 -2.05 -16.61 -7.16
N GLU A 133 -1.93 -16.54 -8.48
CA GLU A 133 -2.16 -15.33 -9.26
C GLU A 133 -3.63 -14.87 -9.24
N ASN A 134 -4.54 -15.76 -8.84
CA ASN A 134 -5.96 -15.43 -8.63
C ASN A 134 -6.26 -14.96 -7.20
N ASN A 135 -5.30 -15.07 -6.27
CA ASN A 135 -5.49 -14.57 -4.92
C ASN A 135 -5.65 -13.05 -4.97
N PRO A 136 -6.66 -12.47 -4.29
CA PRO A 136 -6.85 -11.02 -4.37
C PRO A 136 -5.67 -10.21 -3.79
N SER A 137 -4.83 -10.80 -2.93
CA SER A 137 -3.59 -10.17 -2.44
C SER A 137 -2.53 -10.07 -3.53
N HIS A 138 -2.43 -11.09 -4.39
CA HIS A 138 -1.55 -11.06 -5.57
C HIS A 138 -1.98 -9.93 -6.50
N ILE A 139 -3.26 -9.93 -6.88
CA ILE A 139 -3.83 -8.92 -7.78
C ILE A 139 -3.59 -7.51 -7.22
N ALA A 140 -3.90 -7.28 -5.94
CA ALA A 140 -3.67 -5.99 -5.30
C ALA A 140 -2.20 -5.56 -5.34
N ALA A 141 -1.25 -6.48 -5.17
CA ALA A 141 0.17 -6.16 -5.19
C ALA A 141 0.67 -5.77 -6.58
N VAL A 142 0.25 -6.47 -7.63
CA VAL A 142 0.61 -6.15 -9.01
C VAL A 142 0.04 -4.77 -9.40
N HIS A 143 -1.18 -4.46 -8.97
CA HIS A 143 -1.80 -3.15 -9.19
C HIS A 143 -1.09 -2.04 -8.41
N ASN A 144 -0.82 -2.24 -7.11
CA ASN A 144 -0.08 -1.27 -6.30
C ASN A 144 1.31 -0.98 -6.89
N ALA A 145 2.01 -2.01 -7.37
CA ALA A 145 3.31 -1.86 -8.05
C ALA A 145 3.19 -0.98 -9.31
N ALA A 146 2.22 -1.26 -10.18
CA ALA A 146 2.00 -0.50 -11.41
C ALA A 146 1.60 0.97 -11.12
N CYS A 147 0.71 1.18 -10.15
CA CYS A 147 0.30 2.52 -9.70
C CYS A 147 1.49 3.30 -9.12
N LEU A 148 2.31 2.67 -8.26
CA LEU A 148 3.49 3.32 -7.68
C LEU A 148 4.48 3.74 -8.76
N ALA A 149 4.77 2.85 -9.72
CA ALA A 149 5.64 3.17 -10.86
C ALA A 149 5.14 4.39 -11.63
N LYS A 150 3.83 4.45 -11.90
CA LYS A 150 3.19 5.55 -12.61
C LYS A 150 3.26 6.87 -11.83
N ILE A 151 2.85 6.85 -10.55
CA ILE A 151 2.77 8.05 -9.68
C ILE A 151 4.16 8.64 -9.43
N ALA A 152 5.11 7.78 -9.06
CA ALA A 152 6.46 8.20 -8.71
C ALA A 152 7.40 8.33 -9.92
N GLY A 153 6.98 7.87 -11.12
CA GLY A 153 7.80 7.91 -12.33
C GLY A 153 9.00 6.97 -12.27
N LEU A 154 8.83 5.79 -11.67
CA LEU A 154 9.90 4.81 -11.47
C LEU A 154 10.11 3.95 -12.72
N ASP A 155 11.34 3.51 -12.93
CA ASP A 155 11.66 2.47 -13.91
C ASP A 155 11.06 1.14 -13.44
N ASP A 156 10.34 0.44 -14.32
CA ASP A 156 9.76 -0.89 -14.08
C ASP A 156 10.80 -1.88 -13.49
N LYS A 157 12.09 -1.70 -13.79
CA LYS A 157 13.17 -2.56 -13.24
C LYS A 157 13.46 -2.36 -11.75
N LYS A 158 12.98 -1.26 -11.15
CA LYS A 158 13.18 -0.99 -9.71
C LYS A 158 12.12 -1.62 -8.83
N ILE A 159 11.00 -2.03 -9.42
CA ILE A 159 9.91 -2.68 -8.70
C ILE A 159 9.91 -4.15 -9.09
N SER A 160 10.15 -5.02 -8.12
CA SER A 160 10.08 -6.47 -8.31
C SER A 160 9.04 -7.07 -7.37
N ALA A 161 8.83 -8.38 -7.52
CA ALA A 161 7.90 -9.12 -6.71
C ALA A 161 8.59 -10.34 -6.10
N GLN A 162 8.34 -10.58 -4.81
CA GLN A 162 8.74 -11.78 -4.11
C GLN A 162 7.52 -12.66 -3.86
N LYS A 163 7.47 -13.82 -4.53
CA LYS A 163 6.43 -14.82 -4.30
C LYS A 163 6.62 -15.49 -2.94
N ILE A 164 5.52 -15.71 -2.22
CA ILE A 164 5.44 -16.53 -1.01
C ILE A 164 4.34 -17.59 -1.19
N SER A 165 4.38 -18.66 -0.39
CA SER A 165 3.30 -19.65 -0.38
C SER A 165 1.92 -19.01 -0.21
N TYR A 166 0.91 -19.70 -0.74
CA TYR A 166 -0.49 -19.29 -0.65
C TYR A 166 -0.91 -18.95 0.78
N LEU A 167 -1.38 -17.71 0.96
CA LEU A 167 -1.88 -17.22 2.23
C LEU A 167 -3.39 -17.39 2.32
N SER A 168 -3.83 -18.16 3.31
CA SER A 168 -5.23 -18.35 3.63
C SER A 168 -5.48 -18.11 5.11
N SER A 169 -6.41 -17.22 5.43
CA SER A 169 -6.81 -16.93 6.82
C SER A 169 -7.74 -17.99 7.41
N ILE A 170 -8.19 -18.94 6.59
CA ILE A 170 -9.09 -20.03 7.00
C ILE A 170 -8.39 -21.41 6.97
N GLU A 171 -7.21 -21.53 6.37
CA GLU A 171 -6.39 -22.73 6.37
C GLU A 171 -5.10 -22.51 7.17
N PRO A 172 -5.04 -22.94 8.45
CA PRO A 172 -3.92 -22.62 9.34
C PRO A 172 -2.53 -23.02 8.83
N ASP A 173 -2.43 -24.18 8.17
CA ASP A 173 -1.15 -24.66 7.62
C ASP A 173 -0.66 -23.77 6.48
N LYS A 174 -1.57 -23.24 5.66
CA LYS A 174 -1.25 -22.31 4.57
C LYS A 174 -0.79 -20.96 5.11
N LEU A 175 -1.51 -20.42 6.10
CA LEU A 175 -1.08 -19.21 6.81
C LEU A 175 0.34 -19.37 7.39
N LYS A 176 0.61 -20.49 8.07
CA LYS A 176 1.91 -20.76 8.66
C LYS A 176 3.02 -20.82 7.60
N SER A 177 2.81 -21.55 6.51
CA SER A 177 3.80 -21.64 5.42
C SER A 177 4.09 -20.27 4.82
N ALA A 178 3.05 -19.49 4.49
CA ALA A 178 3.20 -18.14 3.94
C ALA A 178 4.01 -17.20 4.88
N LEU A 179 3.76 -17.27 6.19
CA LEU A 179 4.49 -16.48 7.17
C LEU A 179 5.94 -16.91 7.35
N LEU A 180 6.21 -18.22 7.28
CA LEU A 180 7.57 -18.74 7.33
C LEU A 180 8.37 -18.36 6.08
N ASP A 181 7.75 -18.41 4.91
CA ASP A 181 8.38 -17.94 3.66
C ASP A 181 8.70 -16.45 3.72
N PHE A 182 7.76 -15.64 4.19
CA PHE A 182 7.98 -14.21 4.36
C PHE A 182 9.10 -13.92 5.38
N GLN A 183 9.08 -14.59 6.54
CA GLN A 183 10.14 -14.45 7.53
C GLN A 183 11.50 -14.84 6.96
N LYS A 184 11.55 -15.99 6.26
CA LYS A 184 12.77 -16.49 5.63
C LYS A 184 13.32 -15.48 4.62
N TYR A 185 12.46 -14.90 3.79
CA TYR A 185 12.86 -13.89 2.82
C TYR A 185 13.52 -12.68 3.48
N ILE A 186 12.89 -12.09 4.51
CA ILE A 186 13.47 -10.93 5.23
C ILE A 186 14.81 -11.32 5.86
N HIS A 187 14.88 -12.51 6.46
CA HIS A 187 16.10 -13.00 7.09
C HIS A 187 17.25 -13.16 6.08
N ASP A 188 16.97 -13.78 4.93
CA ASP A 188 17.94 -13.97 3.85
C ASP A 188 18.46 -12.61 3.32
N GLU A 189 17.57 -11.64 3.10
CA GLU A 189 17.94 -10.29 2.66
C GLU A 189 18.82 -9.57 3.69
N LYS A 190 18.50 -9.69 4.98
CA LYS A 190 19.32 -9.14 6.07
C LYS A 190 20.70 -9.78 6.12
N GLU A 191 20.79 -11.11 6.06
CA GLU A 191 22.09 -11.79 6.03
C GLU A 191 22.92 -11.41 4.80
N ALA A 192 22.28 -11.34 3.63
CA ALA A 192 22.93 -10.92 2.39
C ALA A 192 23.43 -9.47 2.51
N ASN A 193 22.63 -8.58 3.10
CA ASN A 193 23.01 -7.19 3.32
C ASN A 193 24.17 -7.06 4.31
N GLN A 194 24.20 -7.86 5.37
CA GLN A 194 25.32 -7.84 6.32
C GLN A 194 26.65 -8.21 5.68
N LYS A 195 26.62 -9.18 4.74
CA LYS A 195 27.80 -9.66 4.01
C LYS A 195 28.25 -8.69 2.92
N THR A 196 27.30 -8.10 2.19
CA THR A 196 27.58 -7.31 0.98
C THR A 196 27.57 -5.79 1.20
N LYS A 197 26.91 -5.32 2.27
CA LYS A 197 26.61 -3.90 2.51
C LYS A 197 25.96 -3.22 1.31
N LYS A 198 25.11 -3.97 0.58
CA LYS A 198 24.38 -3.49 -0.60
C LYS A 198 23.46 -2.32 -0.25
N TYR A 199 22.71 -2.47 0.83
CA TYR A 199 21.70 -1.53 1.28
C TYR A 199 22.13 -0.77 2.54
N GLN A 200 21.83 0.53 2.55
CA GLN A 200 21.97 1.36 3.75
C GLN A 200 20.84 1.09 4.74
N THR A 201 19.59 0.97 4.27
CA THR A 201 18.44 0.55 5.07
C THR A 201 17.57 -0.47 4.34
N ILE A 202 16.88 -1.30 5.13
CA ILE A 202 15.80 -2.20 4.73
C ILE A 202 14.52 -1.71 5.42
N ASP A 203 13.61 -1.18 4.62
CA ASP A 203 12.37 -0.56 5.06
C ASP A 203 11.21 -1.55 4.84
N LEU A 204 10.60 -2.02 5.94
CA LEU A 204 9.47 -2.94 5.92
C LEU A 204 8.16 -2.16 6.00
N ILE A 205 7.41 -2.05 4.90
CA ILE A 205 6.11 -1.38 4.84
C ILE A 205 5.00 -2.39 5.16
N VAL A 206 4.33 -2.22 6.31
CA VAL A 206 3.32 -3.19 6.80
C VAL A 206 1.92 -2.60 7.04
N SER A 207 1.59 -1.49 6.37
CA SER A 207 0.33 -0.79 6.59
C SER A 207 -0.89 -1.42 5.95
N GLY A 208 -0.68 -2.11 4.83
CA GLY A 208 -1.65 -3.03 4.26
C GLY A 208 -1.08 -4.44 4.33
N GLY A 209 -1.96 -5.43 4.42
CA GLY A 209 -1.56 -6.76 4.88
C GLY A 209 -2.50 -7.31 5.94
N TYR A 210 -2.41 -8.62 6.14
CA TYR A 210 -2.84 -9.16 7.42
C TYR A 210 -1.93 -8.58 8.51
N LYS A 211 -2.50 -8.04 9.59
CA LYS A 211 -1.75 -7.51 10.76
C LYS A 211 -0.67 -8.48 11.28
N ILE A 212 -0.81 -9.77 10.96
CA ILE A 212 0.15 -10.82 11.30
C ILE A 212 1.52 -10.66 10.63
N TYR A 213 1.61 -10.04 9.45
CA TYR A 213 2.90 -9.68 8.85
C TYR A 213 3.66 -8.68 9.72
N GLY A 214 2.96 -7.71 10.30
CA GLY A 214 3.56 -6.76 11.25
C GLY A 214 4.23 -7.46 12.44
N PHE A 215 3.63 -8.53 12.98
CA PHE A 215 4.24 -9.29 14.07
C PHE A 215 5.52 -10.04 13.65
N VAL A 216 5.55 -10.57 12.42
CA VAL A 216 6.76 -11.20 11.87
C VAL A 216 7.85 -10.15 11.66
N SER A 217 7.51 -9.05 10.99
CA SER A 217 8.45 -7.96 10.69
C SER A 217 8.99 -7.25 11.92
N PHE A 218 8.20 -7.16 13.00
CA PHE A 218 8.64 -6.53 14.26
C PHE A 218 9.86 -7.23 14.86
N ARG A 219 9.94 -8.56 14.74
CA ARG A 219 11.08 -9.36 15.22
C ARG A 219 12.35 -9.17 14.38
N GLU A 220 12.19 -8.63 13.18
CA GLU A 220 13.28 -8.43 12.24
C GLU A 220 13.87 -7.01 12.30
N ILE A 221 13.34 -6.12 13.15
CA ILE A 221 13.90 -4.78 13.36
C ILE A 221 15.35 -4.87 13.86
N SER A 222 16.26 -4.12 13.23
CA SER A 222 17.69 -4.08 13.54
C SER A 222 18.27 -2.70 13.21
N ALA A 223 19.57 -2.50 13.40
CA ALA A 223 20.22 -1.22 13.12
C ALA A 223 20.06 -0.75 11.65
N ASP A 224 19.89 -1.69 10.73
CA ASP A 224 19.71 -1.49 9.29
C ASP A 224 18.30 -1.85 8.80
N THR A 225 17.40 -2.32 9.69
CA THR A 225 16.04 -2.73 9.31
C THR A 225 15.01 -2.02 10.17
N GLN A 226 14.05 -1.36 9.55
CA GLN A 226 13.00 -0.61 10.26
C GLN A 226 11.61 -0.98 9.75
N LEU A 227 10.63 -0.88 10.63
CA LEU A 227 9.21 -1.14 10.33
C LEU A 227 8.49 0.18 10.13
N ILE A 228 7.80 0.35 9.02
CA ILE A 228 7.07 1.57 8.69
C ILE A 228 5.60 1.23 8.50
N TYR A 229 4.73 1.97 9.19
CA TYR A 229 3.30 1.86 8.98
C TYR A 229 2.58 3.20 9.16
N MET A 230 1.42 3.34 8.51
CA MET A 230 0.52 4.47 8.73
C MET A 230 -0.60 4.05 9.67
N HIS A 231 -0.77 4.76 10.78
CA HIS A 231 -1.88 4.50 11.68
C HIS A 231 -3.11 5.29 11.23
N GLU A 232 -4.18 4.59 10.82
CA GLU A 232 -5.38 5.20 10.21
C GLU A 232 -6.01 6.30 11.08
N ALA A 233 -6.25 6.03 12.37
CA ALA A 233 -6.91 7.00 13.25
C ALA A 233 -6.03 8.22 13.57
N ALA A 234 -4.70 8.07 13.48
CA ALA A 234 -3.79 9.17 13.71
C ALA A 234 -3.52 9.95 12.43
N SER A 235 -3.70 9.32 11.26
CA SER A 235 -3.27 9.82 9.95
C SER A 235 -1.78 10.21 9.95
N LYS A 236 -0.95 9.37 10.59
CA LYS A 236 0.48 9.61 10.81
C LYS A 236 1.30 8.39 10.43
N ILE A 237 2.53 8.64 9.96
CA ILE A 237 3.54 7.61 9.75
C ILE A 237 4.27 7.33 11.05
N PHE A 238 4.41 6.05 11.34
CA PHE A 238 5.22 5.52 12.42
C PHE A 238 6.38 4.74 11.83
N ILE A 239 7.59 5.05 12.29
CA ILE A 239 8.82 4.34 11.94
C ILE A 239 9.35 3.70 13.21
N HIS A 240 9.31 2.38 13.27
CA HIS A 240 9.85 1.62 14.39
C HIS A 240 11.28 1.17 14.09
N GLN A 241 12.18 1.62 14.95
CA GLN A 241 13.61 1.28 14.96
C GLN A 241 13.92 0.51 16.25
N PRO A 242 15.12 -0.09 16.43
CA PRO A 242 15.42 -0.93 17.58
C PRO A 242 15.10 -0.28 18.94
N ASN A 243 15.44 1.00 19.10
CA ASN A 243 15.34 1.71 20.39
C ASN A 243 14.43 2.95 20.31
N ALA A 244 13.70 3.13 19.21
CA ALA A 244 12.89 4.32 19.01
C ALA A 244 11.66 4.06 18.15
N ILE A 245 10.61 4.82 18.42
CA ILE A 245 9.48 5.01 17.52
C ILE A 245 9.49 6.46 17.07
N ILE A 246 9.54 6.70 15.77
CA ILE A 246 9.44 8.04 15.19
C ILE A 246 8.01 8.24 14.71
N ALA A 247 7.35 9.28 15.21
CA ALA A 247 6.03 9.72 14.75
C ALA A 247 6.08 11.23 14.46
N ASP A 248 5.72 11.66 13.25
CA ASP A 248 5.83 13.05 12.77
C ASP A 248 7.23 13.68 12.98
N GLY A 249 8.28 12.90 12.80
CA GLY A 249 9.66 13.36 13.03
C GLY A 249 10.04 13.52 14.51
N VAL A 250 9.15 13.19 15.45
CA VAL A 250 9.45 13.14 16.88
C VAL A 250 9.84 11.72 17.26
N ALA A 251 11.06 11.56 17.79
CA ALA A 251 11.55 10.28 18.29
C ALA A 251 11.10 10.07 19.74
N ILE A 252 10.37 8.98 19.98
CA ILE A 252 10.04 8.44 21.29
C ILE A 252 11.08 7.37 21.60
N ASN A 253 11.97 7.64 22.55
CA ASN A 253 12.98 6.67 22.98
C ASN A 253 12.31 5.58 23.84
N LEU A 254 12.47 4.33 23.44
CA LEU A 254 11.88 3.18 24.11
C LEU A 254 12.61 2.80 25.40
N ASP A 255 13.89 3.17 25.53
CA ASP A 255 14.70 2.90 26.72
C ASP A 255 14.18 3.66 27.96
N ASN A 256 13.36 4.69 27.76
CA ASN A 256 12.76 5.52 28.82
C ASN A 256 11.35 5.08 29.21
N LEU A 257 10.81 4.00 28.62
CA LEU A 257 9.44 3.52 28.84
C LEU A 257 9.36 2.27 29.75
N VAL A 258 10.47 1.90 30.40
CA VAL A 258 10.58 0.77 31.34
C VAL A 258 10.86 1.26 32.76
#